data_AF-A0A7C9LNY7-F1
#
_entry.id   AF-A0A7C9LNY7-F1
#
_cell.length_a   1.000
_cell.length_b   1.000
_cell.length_c   1.000
_cell.angle_alpha   90.00
_cell.angle_beta   90.00
_cell.angle_gamma   90.00
#
_symmetry.space_group_name_H-M   'P 1'
#
loop_
_entity.id
_entity.type
_entity.pdbx_description
1 polymer ?
#
loop_
_entity_poly.entity_id
_entity_poly.type
_entity_poly.pdbx_seq_one_letter_code
_entity_poly.pdbx_strand_id
1 'polypeptide(L)'
;MQKQQWLSKPDGNILETLTDPRVLATAAGAAVGAVVEKQLWTGMRDTFGIASMQNGQLKFYAPDADGKAGEEASQLGMNRQLARLGLVVGCVAGIEYVPNGTAQYAFLGIAAVAVAHILQDAFPAIR
;
A
#
# COMPACT_ATOMS: atom_id res chain seq x y z
N MET A 1 10.31 -38.53 14.48
CA MET A 1 11.19 -37.36 14.23
C MET A 1 10.34 -36.21 13.74
N GLN A 2 10.17 -35.15 14.55
CA GLN A 2 9.55 -33.91 14.10
C GLN A 2 10.46 -33.27 13.05
N LYS A 3 9.99 -33.18 11.81
CA LYS A 3 10.68 -32.42 10.77
C LYS A 3 10.56 -30.94 11.13
N GLN A 4 11.63 -30.36 11.67
CA GLN A 4 11.82 -28.91 11.70
C GLN A 4 11.91 -28.46 10.23
N GLN A 5 10.79 -27.99 9.69
CA GLN A 5 10.70 -27.53 8.31
C GLN A 5 11.09 -26.04 8.28
N TRP A 6 12.34 -25.79 7.93
CA TRP A 6 12.86 -24.45 7.68
C TRP A 6 12.31 -23.99 6.34
N LEU A 7 11.43 -22.99 6.35
CA LEU A 7 10.89 -22.21 5.22
C LEU A 7 11.13 -22.86 3.83
N SER A 8 10.50 -24.02 3.56
CA SER A 8 10.52 -24.56 2.19
C SER A 8 9.66 -23.65 1.32
N LYS A 9 10.12 -23.36 0.10
CA LYS A 9 9.24 -22.79 -0.93
C LYS A 9 7.99 -23.67 -1.00
N PRO A 10 6.79 -23.10 -1.22
CA PRO A 10 5.59 -23.92 -1.38
C PRO A 10 5.87 -24.98 -2.43
N ASP A 11 5.52 -26.23 -2.15
CA ASP A 11 5.92 -27.43 -2.91
C ASP A 11 5.27 -27.51 -4.31
N GLY A 12 4.85 -26.37 -4.88
CA GLY A 12 4.00 -26.26 -6.05
C GLY A 12 2.52 -26.54 -5.76
N ASN A 13 2.18 -26.89 -4.52
CA ASN A 13 0.80 -27.13 -4.11
C ASN A 13 0.04 -25.81 -3.89
N ILE A 14 -0.63 -25.36 -4.96
CA ILE A 14 -1.41 -24.12 -4.97
C ILE A 14 -2.49 -24.12 -3.88
N LEU A 15 -3.13 -25.26 -3.59
CA LEU A 15 -4.19 -25.33 -2.58
C LEU A 15 -3.66 -25.08 -1.18
N GLU A 16 -2.49 -25.60 -0.85
CA GLU A 16 -1.82 -25.36 0.43
C GLU A 16 -1.38 -23.90 0.56
N THR A 17 -0.91 -23.30 -0.53
CA THR A 17 -0.56 -21.86 -0.56
C THR A 17 -1.78 -20.96 -0.37
N LEU A 18 -2.91 -21.28 -1.02
CA LEU A 18 -4.16 -20.51 -0.92
C LEU A 18 -4.87 -20.68 0.42
N THR A 19 -4.55 -21.74 1.16
CA THR A 19 -5.11 -22.01 2.50
C THR A 19 -4.15 -21.62 3.62
N ASP A 20 -2.92 -21.21 3.30
CA ASP A 20 -1.95 -20.75 4.28
C ASP A 20 -2.45 -19.44 4.94
N PRO A 21 -2.65 -19.41 6.27
CA PRO A 21 -3.15 -18.23 6.97
C PRO A 21 -2.22 -17.01 6.83
N ARG A 22 -0.93 -17.22 6.54
CA ARG A 22 0.04 -16.15 6.28
C ARG A 22 -0.23 -15.47 4.94
N VAL A 23 -0.53 -16.27 3.91
CA VAL A 23 -0.86 -15.78 2.57
C VAL A 23 -2.20 -15.04 2.61
N LEU A 24 -3.21 -15.61 3.27
CA LEU A 24 -4.52 -14.97 3.45
C LEU A 24 -4.40 -13.66 4.23
N ALA A 25 -3.64 -13.64 5.33
CA ALA A 25 -3.40 -12.42 6.10
C ALA A 25 -2.68 -11.34 5.28
N THR A 26 -1.69 -11.73 4.47
CA THR A 26 -1.00 -10.81 3.55
C THR A 26 -1.98 -10.21 2.52
N ALA A 27 -2.83 -11.04 1.91
CA ALA A 27 -3.83 -10.58 0.95
C ALA A 27 -4.85 -9.65 1.60
N ALA A 28 -5.34 -9.98 2.80
CA ALA A 28 -6.22 -9.11 3.58
C ALA A 28 -5.55 -7.78 3.92
N GLY A 29 -4.28 -7.83 4.36
CA GLY A 29 -3.47 -6.63 4.60
C GLY A 29 -3.35 -5.73 3.38
N ALA A 30 -3.06 -6.32 2.21
CA ALA A 30 -2.99 -5.58 0.95
C ALA A 30 -4.31 -4.87 0.62
N ALA A 31 -5.44 -5.57 0.76
CA ALA A 31 -6.76 -4.98 0.57
C ALA A 31 -7.03 -3.82 1.55
N VAL A 32 -6.68 -4.00 2.83
CA VAL A 32 -6.79 -2.96 3.85
C VAL A 32 -5.93 -1.75 3.50
N GLY A 33 -4.68 -1.96 3.09
CA GLY A 33 -3.76 -0.88 2.70
C GLY A 33 -4.32 -0.04 1.55
N ALA A 34 -4.87 -0.68 0.52
CA ALA A 34 -5.50 0.01 -0.60
C ALA A 34 -6.73 0.84 -0.16
N VAL A 35 -7.54 0.30 0.77
CA VAL A 35 -8.68 1.02 1.33
C VAL A 35 -8.24 2.21 2.17
N VAL A 36 -7.24 2.03 3.05
CA VAL A 36 -6.69 3.10 3.90
C VAL A 36 -6.16 4.25 3.05
N GLU A 37 -5.34 3.94 2.03
CA GLU A 37 -4.86 4.93 1.08
C GLU A 37 -6.02 5.67 0.42
N LYS A 38 -6.99 4.94 -0.14
CA LYS A 38 -8.16 5.56 -0.79
C LYS A 38 -8.88 6.51 0.16
N GLN A 39 -9.11 6.08 1.41
CA GLN A 39 -9.76 6.91 2.43
C GLN A 39 -8.96 8.17 2.77
N LEU A 40 -7.63 8.07 2.90
CA LEU A 40 -6.76 9.24 3.12
C LEU A 40 -6.91 10.24 1.96
N TRP A 41 -6.81 9.75 0.72
CA TRP A 41 -6.86 10.61 -0.46
C TRP A 41 -8.23 11.26 -0.67
N THR A 42 -9.33 10.54 -0.37
CA THR A 42 -10.68 11.07 -0.55
C THR A 42 -11.16 11.90 0.64
N GLY A 43 -10.72 11.56 1.86
CA GLY A 43 -11.14 12.24 3.09
C GLY A 43 -10.35 13.52 3.37
N MET A 44 -9.12 13.62 2.87
CA MET A 44 -8.24 14.79 3.08
C MET A 44 -7.77 15.35 1.72
N ARG A 45 -8.72 15.65 0.83
CA ARG A 45 -8.42 16.21 -0.50
C ARG A 45 -7.61 17.49 -0.45
N ASP A 46 -7.75 18.30 0.59
CA ASP A 46 -6.96 19.53 0.76
C ASP A 46 -5.48 19.24 1.00
N THR A 47 -5.15 18.10 1.61
CA THR A 47 -3.77 17.71 1.93
C THR A 47 -3.13 16.86 0.81
N PHE A 48 -3.93 16.04 0.14
CA PHE A 48 -3.43 15.04 -0.81
C PHE A 48 -3.87 15.29 -2.26
N GLY A 49 -4.71 16.30 -2.51
CA GLY A 49 -5.16 16.70 -3.83
C GLY A 49 -5.99 15.64 -4.56
N ILE A 50 -6.26 15.93 -5.82
CA ILE A 50 -6.89 15.05 -6.80
C ILE A 50 -5.82 14.64 -7.80
N ALA A 51 -5.66 13.33 -8.00
CA ALA A 51 -4.71 12.80 -8.97
C ALA A 51 -5.41 12.56 -10.32
N SER A 52 -4.80 13.00 -11.41
CA SER A 52 -5.27 12.71 -12.77
C SER A 52 -4.10 12.41 -13.70
N MET A 53 -4.29 11.44 -14.59
CA MET A 53 -3.34 11.19 -15.67
C MET A 53 -3.57 12.21 -16.79
N GLN A 54 -2.52 12.91 -17.21
CA GLN A 54 -2.53 13.76 -18.40
C GLN A 54 -1.28 13.45 -19.23
N ASN A 55 -1.46 13.13 -20.51
CA ASN A 55 -0.36 12.83 -21.44
C ASN A 55 0.62 11.76 -20.91
N GLY A 56 0.11 10.73 -20.22
CA GLY A 56 0.94 9.67 -19.64
C GLY A 56 1.68 10.06 -18.36
N GLN A 57 1.51 11.29 -17.86
CA GLN A 57 2.09 11.75 -16.61
C GLN A 57 1.02 11.89 -15.52
N LEU A 58 1.36 11.46 -14.31
CA LEU A 58 0.52 11.65 -13.14
C LEU A 58 0.64 13.10 -12.67
N LYS A 59 -0.47 13.84 -12.68
CA LYS A 59 -0.55 15.20 -12.17
C LYS A 59 -1.47 15.28 -10.96
N PHE A 60 -1.19 16.25 -10.10
CA PHE A 60 -1.91 16.47 -8.86
C PHE A 60 -2.53 17.87 -8.86
N TYR A 61 -3.77 17.97 -8.40
CA TYR A 61 -4.55 19.20 -8.42
C TYR A 61 -5.10 19.50 -7.03
N ALA A 62 -5.12 20.77 -6.65
CA ALA A 62 -5.89 21.21 -5.49
C ALA A 62 -7.39 21.08 -5.78
N PRO A 63 -8.23 20.75 -4.79
CA PRO A 63 -9.67 20.84 -4.96
C PRO A 63 -10.10 22.30 -5.18
N ASP A 64 -10.98 22.54 -6.14
CA ASP A 64 -11.66 23.83 -6.30
C ASP A 64 -12.83 23.99 -5.31
N ALA A 65 -13.51 25.14 -5.35
CA ALA A 65 -14.64 25.43 -4.47
C ALA A 65 -15.82 24.43 -4.63
N ASP A 66 -15.91 23.75 -5.77
CA ASP A 66 -16.93 22.73 -6.07
C ASP A 66 -16.42 21.30 -5.77
N GLY A 67 -15.21 21.15 -5.23
CA GLY A 67 -14.58 19.87 -4.91
C GLY A 67 -14.04 19.10 -6.12
N LYS A 68 -13.90 19.74 -7.29
CA LYS A 68 -13.31 19.21 -8.52
C LYS A 68 -11.83 19.56 -8.61
N ALA A 69 -11.15 19.05 -9.64
CA ALA A 69 -9.73 19.36 -9.87
C ALA A 69 -9.57 20.82 -10.33
N GLY A 70 -8.95 21.64 -9.48
CA GLY A 70 -8.60 23.03 -9.74
C GLY A 70 -7.18 23.18 -10.29
N GLU A 71 -6.38 24.04 -9.66
CA GLU A 71 -5.01 24.32 -10.09
C GLU A 71 -4.05 23.16 -9.83
N GLU A 72 -3.05 23.01 -10.70
CA GLU A 72 -2.00 21.99 -10.55
C GLU A 72 -1.12 22.31 -9.33
N ALA A 73 -0.95 21.32 -8.46
CA ALA A 73 -0.24 21.44 -7.19
C ALA A 73 0.61 20.18 -6.94
N SER A 74 1.82 20.17 -7.52
CA SER A 74 2.75 19.03 -7.48
C SER A 74 3.18 18.62 -6.07
N GLN A 75 3.20 19.56 -5.12
CA GLN A 75 3.49 19.31 -3.71
C GLN A 75 2.49 18.34 -3.05
N LEU A 76 1.25 18.27 -3.54
CA LEU A 76 0.25 17.32 -3.02
C LEU A 76 0.61 15.88 -3.38
N GLY A 77 1.29 15.67 -4.52
CA GLY A 77 1.90 14.39 -4.87
C GLY A 77 2.99 13.96 -3.87
N MET A 78 3.84 14.91 -3.45
CA MET A 78 4.85 14.65 -2.41
C MET A 78 4.20 14.25 -1.08
N ASN A 79 3.12 14.93 -0.67
CA ASN A 79 2.39 14.58 0.54
C ASN A 79 1.88 13.13 0.52
N ARG A 80 1.41 12.65 -0.64
CA ARG A 80 0.99 11.24 -0.79
C ARG A 80 2.15 10.27 -0.62
N GLN A 81 3.31 10.57 -1.20
CA GLN A 81 4.51 9.73 -1.04
C GLN A 81 4.96 9.67 0.41
N LEU A 82 4.96 10.81 1.11
CA LEU A 82 5.31 10.86 2.53
C LEU A 82 4.32 10.09 3.40
N ALA A 83 3.01 10.20 3.13
CA ALA A 83 2.00 9.43 3.84
C ALA A 83 2.15 7.92 3.62
N ARG A 84 2.44 7.48 2.39
CA ARG A 84 2.76 6.07 2.10
C ARG A 84 4.01 5.60 2.82
N LEU A 85 5.07 6.41 2.82
CA LEU A 85 6.27 6.10 3.58
C LEU A 85 5.97 5.97 5.08
N GLY A 86 5.14 6.86 5.63
CA GLY A 86 4.65 6.77 7.00
C GLY A 86 3.89 5.47 7.28
N LEU A 87 3.03 5.03 6.35
CA LEU A 87 2.34 3.74 6.44
C LEU A 87 3.33 2.57 6.46
N VAL A 88 4.34 2.58 5.59
CA VAL A 88 5.39 1.54 5.54
C VAL A 88 6.16 1.49 6.85
N VAL A 89 6.63 2.64 7.35
CA VAL A 89 7.37 2.73 8.61
C VAL A 89 6.50 2.25 9.78
N GLY A 90 5.23 2.66 9.84
CA GLY A 90 4.28 2.22 10.86
C GLY A 90 4.03 0.71 10.81
N CYS A 91 3.94 0.11 9.63
CA CYS A 91 3.79 -1.33 9.46
C CYS A 91 5.06 -2.10 9.86
N VAL A 92 6.26 -1.59 9.52
CA VAL A 92 7.53 -2.20 9.94
C VAL A 92 7.66 -2.17 11.47
N ALA A 93 7.35 -1.04 12.10
CA ALA A 93 7.29 -0.95 13.55
C ALA A 93 6.23 -1.92 14.12
N GLY A 94 5.04 -1.99 13.51
CA GLY A 94 4.01 -2.95 13.90
C GLY A 94 4.48 -4.40 13.84
N ILE A 95 5.24 -4.79 12.81
CA ILE A 95 5.82 -6.14 12.69
C ILE A 95 6.81 -6.42 13.82
N GLU A 96 7.68 -5.46 14.13
CA GLU A 96 8.70 -5.59 15.19
C GLU A 96 8.06 -5.72 16.58
N TYR A 97 7.00 -4.95 16.86
CA TYR A 97 6.39 -4.88 18.20
C TYR A 97 5.20 -5.83 18.41
N VAL A 98 4.61 -6.41 17.35
CA VAL A 98 3.55 -7.42 17.49
C VAL A 98 4.18 -8.82 17.52
N PRO A 99 4.05 -9.58 18.62
CA PRO A 99 4.67 -10.90 18.73
C PRO A 99 4.07 -11.89 17.73
N ASN A 100 4.93 -12.80 17.25
CA ASN A 100 4.68 -13.89 16.29
C ASN A 100 3.21 -14.27 16.09
N GLY A 101 2.63 -13.83 14.96
CA GLY A 101 1.25 -14.09 14.60
C GLY A 101 0.89 -13.66 13.18
N THR A 102 -0.31 -14.01 12.72
CA THR A 102 -0.82 -13.65 11.38
C THR A 102 -0.91 -12.15 11.14
N ALA A 103 -0.97 -11.33 12.20
CA ALA A 103 -1.00 -9.88 12.13
C ALA A 103 0.25 -9.27 11.45
N GLN A 104 1.44 -9.87 11.64
CA GLN A 104 2.66 -9.41 10.97
C GLN A 104 2.54 -9.50 9.45
N TYR A 105 1.88 -10.54 8.94
CA TYR A 105 1.61 -10.72 7.52
C TYR A 105 0.58 -9.72 7.00
N ALA A 106 -0.40 -9.32 7.82
CA ALA A 106 -1.30 -8.23 7.45
C ALA A 106 -0.56 -6.90 7.32
N PHE A 107 0.33 -6.56 8.26
CA PHE A 107 1.19 -5.38 8.15
C PHE A 107 2.12 -5.45 6.94
N LEU A 108 2.67 -6.63 6.62
CA LEU A 108 3.45 -6.85 5.41
C LEU A 108 2.61 -6.56 4.15
N GLY A 109 1.36 -7.03 4.10
CA GLY A 109 0.44 -6.76 2.99
C GLY A 109 0.15 -5.27 2.80
N ILE A 110 -0.12 -4.55 3.89
CA ILE A 110 -0.35 -3.09 3.87
C ILE A 110 0.89 -2.37 3.34
N ALA A 111 2.07 -2.69 3.88
CA ALA A 111 3.33 -2.09 3.47
C ALA A 111 3.66 -2.39 2.00
N ALA A 112 3.42 -3.62 1.54
CA ALA A 112 3.68 -4.03 0.16
C ALA A 112 2.87 -3.21 -0.86
N VAL A 113 1.60 -2.93 -0.56
CA VAL A 113 0.76 -2.08 -1.43
C VAL A 113 1.25 -0.63 -1.44
N ALA A 114 1.58 -0.07 -0.28
CA ALA A 114 2.11 1.29 -0.20
C ALA A 114 3.44 1.43 -0.99
N VAL A 115 4.33 0.44 -0.88
CA VAL A 115 5.57 0.39 -1.67
C VAL A 115 5.28 0.24 -3.16
N ALA A 116 4.34 -0.63 -3.56
CA ALA A 116 3.97 -0.80 -4.96
C ALA A 116 3.50 0.53 -5.58
N HIS A 117 2.68 1.31 -4.86
CA HIS A 117 2.24 2.62 -5.35
C HIS A 117 3.37 3.66 -5.37
N ILE A 118 4.31 3.64 -4.42
CA ILE A 118 5.52 4.48 -4.48
C ILE A 118 6.31 4.15 -5.75
N LEU A 119 6.51 2.87 -6.04
CA LEU A 119 7.25 2.41 -7.22
C LEU A 119 6.54 2.78 -8.52
N GLN A 120 5.21 2.65 -8.59
CA GLN A 120 4.44 3.05 -9.77
C GLN A 120 4.53 4.56 -10.05
N ASP A 121 4.58 5.38 -9.00
CA ASP A 121 4.70 6.82 -9.16
C ASP A 121 6.14 7.26 -9.49
N ALA A 122 7.16 6.55 -8.96
CA ALA A 122 8.57 6.80 -9.28
C ALA A 122 8.98 6.27 -10.66
N PHE A 123 8.36 5.18 -11.10
CA PHE A 123 8.64 4.50 -12.36
C PHE A 123 7.34 4.31 -13.17
N PRO A 124 6.89 5.35 -13.91
CA PRO A 124 5.65 5.32 -14.67
C PRO A 124 5.57 4.18 -15.70
N ALA A 125 6.72 3.65 -16.14
CA ALA A 125 6.80 2.52 -17.06
C ALA A 125 6.35 1.18 -16.47
N ILE A 126 6.18 1.09 -15.15
CA ILE A 126 5.73 -0.11 -14.43
C ILE A 126 4.19 -0.11 -14.24
N ARG A 127 3.52 0.99 -14.63
CA ARG A 127 2.10 1.19 -14.42
C ARG A 127 1.21 0.60 -15.52
#